data_AF-A0A0S8KWM1-F1
#
_entry.id   AF-A0A0S8KWM1-F1
#
_cell.length_a   1.000
_cell.length_b   1.000
_cell.length_c   1.000
_cell.angle_alpha   90.00
_cell.angle_beta   90.00
_cell.angle_gamma   90.00
#
_symmetry.space_group_name_H-M   'P 1'
#
loop_
_entity.id
_entity.type
_entity.pdbx_description
1 polymer ?
#
loop_
_entity_poly.entity_id
_entity_poly.type
_entity_poly.pdbx_seq_one_letter_code
_entity_poly.pdbx_strand_id
1 'polypeptide(L)'
;MQILKADTQVDVRMGPFVDVGDGFTPETAVTLAGGGDNADEAEMLEHNGAATVDISGNAWDPIPGCDGWYDLTLTAAQLDTEGLLDIVIQNDSVHLPVHARFMVVNANVYDSLFAAATTDYLQTDVTQIAAAAVATGTAQLGVNVVNWNAQAVTLSTGNKPDVNVDEISDDSAASGKLELLVENVLGADNKALISTDAQDLSGTLDVNTKTMTAGVIDANAIANAAIDNATFAADVGATAYATNIIALAVRKALDELNLDHLMKVAVSDRDTMPEVVDDTVLANIMTKTDGDTSDFDHATDSLEALRDEVDGLQGTDGKALISTDAQDLSATLDVNTKTITAGAVNAGAIATDAIDADALNSDAVTEIWNKAMVDIAAGAPSATCSVLTAINYLYEAWRNKTVTSGSAGDSEIHLYKNGGAVKLCEAPIADDGTSFTKGEYEAAD
;
A
#
# COMPACT_ATOMS: atom_id res chain seq x y z
N MET A 1 -49.57 41.15 32.21
CA MET A 1 -48.81 39.97 32.66
C MET A 1 -47.36 40.39 32.72
N GLN A 2 -46.76 40.35 33.90
CA GLN A 2 -45.34 40.67 34.08
C GLN A 2 -44.53 39.38 33.85
N ILE A 3 -43.32 39.53 33.32
CA ILE A 3 -42.42 38.42 33.02
C ILE A 3 -41.31 38.44 34.07
N LEU A 4 -41.02 37.30 34.68
CA LEU A 4 -39.98 37.13 35.69
C LEU A 4 -38.91 36.18 35.16
N LYS A 5 -37.69 36.37 35.66
CA LYS A 5 -36.56 35.50 35.36
C LYS A 5 -36.57 34.29 36.29
N ALA A 6 -36.46 33.08 35.75
CA ALA A 6 -36.32 31.86 36.55
C ALA A 6 -35.04 31.89 37.42
N ASP A 7 -35.04 31.12 38.51
CA ASP A 7 -33.91 30.90 39.42
C ASP A 7 -33.27 32.18 39.99
N THR A 8 -34.01 33.29 40.01
CA THR A 8 -33.50 34.61 40.39
C THR A 8 -34.41 35.24 41.44
N GLN A 9 -33.84 35.79 42.51
CA GLN A 9 -34.63 36.56 43.47
C GLN A 9 -35.11 37.87 42.83
N VAL A 10 -36.39 38.20 43.00
CA VAL A 10 -37.00 39.41 42.44
C VAL A 10 -38.11 39.92 43.34
N ASP A 11 -38.23 41.24 43.42
CA ASP A 11 -39.34 41.91 44.10
C ASP A 11 -40.49 42.11 43.12
N VAL A 12 -41.67 41.58 43.46
CA VAL A 12 -42.90 41.78 42.68
C VAL A 12 -43.87 42.68 43.41
N ARG A 13 -44.55 43.54 42.65
CA ARG A 13 -45.46 44.51 43.22
C ARG A 13 -46.87 43.95 43.37
N MET A 14 -47.38 43.95 44.59
CA MET A 14 -48.71 43.46 44.96
C MET A 14 -49.59 44.62 45.43
N GLY A 15 -50.83 44.66 44.95
CA GLY A 15 -51.82 45.68 45.32
C GLY A 15 -52.73 46.11 44.16
N PRO A 16 -53.62 47.10 44.37
CA PRO A 16 -53.83 47.75 45.66
C PRO A 16 -54.60 46.84 46.64
N PHE A 17 -54.17 46.82 47.90
CA PHE A 17 -54.91 46.27 49.02
C PHE A 17 -55.86 47.33 49.56
N VAL A 18 -57.13 46.97 49.69
CA VAL A 18 -58.19 47.84 50.20
C VAL A 18 -58.96 47.13 51.32
N ASP A 19 -59.42 47.92 52.29
CA ASP A 19 -60.14 47.47 53.47
C ASP A 19 -61.38 46.65 53.10
N VAL A 20 -61.58 45.52 53.78
CA VAL A 20 -62.71 44.60 53.51
C VAL A 20 -64.09 45.23 53.81
N GLY A 21 -64.14 46.20 54.69
CA GLY A 21 -65.37 46.87 55.15
C GLY A 21 -65.95 47.84 54.13
N ASP A 22 -65.13 48.49 53.30
CA ASP A 22 -65.59 49.47 52.30
C ASP A 22 -65.11 49.21 50.86
N GLY A 23 -64.12 48.34 50.67
CA GLY A 23 -63.54 48.01 49.36
C GLY A 23 -62.89 49.20 48.66
N PHE A 24 -62.55 50.27 49.38
CA PHE A 24 -62.02 51.52 48.83
C PHE A 24 -60.84 52.09 49.62
N THR A 25 -60.89 52.08 50.95
CA THR A 25 -59.82 52.65 51.78
C THR A 25 -58.57 51.79 51.66
N PRO A 26 -57.40 52.34 51.25
CA PRO A 26 -56.18 51.57 51.15
C PRO A 26 -55.76 51.00 52.51
N GLU A 27 -55.44 49.71 52.55
CA GLU A 27 -54.87 49.09 53.75
C GLU A 27 -53.37 49.43 53.84
N THR A 28 -52.93 49.92 54.99
CA THR A 28 -51.56 50.43 55.21
C THR A 28 -50.73 49.56 56.15
N ALA A 29 -51.33 48.54 56.75
CA ALA A 29 -50.69 47.63 57.68
C ALA A 29 -50.85 46.14 57.31
N VAL A 30 -50.88 45.80 56.01
CA VAL A 30 -50.90 44.39 55.57
C VAL A 30 -49.61 43.67 56.00
N THR A 31 -49.75 42.51 56.63
CA THR A 31 -48.65 41.63 57.02
C THR A 31 -48.90 40.22 56.44
N LEU A 32 -47.82 39.51 56.06
CA LEU A 32 -47.93 38.15 55.50
C LEU A 32 -47.67 37.03 56.51
N ALA A 33 -46.75 37.21 57.47
CA ALA A 33 -46.36 36.16 58.42
C ALA A 33 -47.49 35.86 59.41
N GLY A 34 -47.84 34.62 59.74
CA GLY A 34 -49.04 34.31 60.56
C GLY A 34 -49.04 34.81 62.02
N GLY A 35 -50.12 35.52 62.42
CA GLY A 35 -50.39 35.95 63.80
C GLY A 35 -50.94 37.39 64.00
N GLY A 36 -52.27 37.56 64.03
CA GLY A 36 -52.95 38.72 64.62
C GLY A 36 -53.80 39.55 63.66
N ASP A 37 -53.18 40.11 62.61
CA ASP A 37 -53.79 40.97 61.58
C ASP A 37 -53.26 40.59 60.18
N ASN A 38 -52.95 39.29 59.99
CA ASN A 38 -52.02 38.83 58.97
C ASN A 38 -52.76 38.02 57.91
N ALA A 39 -52.32 38.06 56.65
CA ALA A 39 -52.96 37.34 55.54
C ALA A 39 -53.28 35.88 55.94
N ASP A 40 -54.55 35.50 55.79
CA ASP A 40 -55.04 34.14 56.07
C ASP A 40 -54.44 33.15 55.06
N GLU A 41 -54.33 33.60 53.81
CA GLU A 41 -53.64 32.89 52.75
C GLU A 41 -52.65 33.83 52.06
N ALA A 42 -51.35 33.53 52.19
CA ALA A 42 -50.28 34.10 51.37
C ALA A 42 -49.63 32.94 50.62
N GLU A 43 -50.18 32.64 49.45
CA GLU A 43 -49.86 31.42 48.72
C GLU A 43 -49.50 31.74 47.26
N MET A 44 -48.61 30.94 46.71
CA MET A 44 -48.35 30.91 45.28
C MET A 44 -48.68 29.55 44.68
N LEU A 45 -49.13 29.56 43.44
CA LEU A 45 -49.40 28.38 42.63
C LEU A 45 -48.47 28.40 41.42
N GLU A 46 -47.49 27.50 41.43
CA GLU A 46 -46.52 27.33 40.36
C GLU A 46 -47.13 26.61 39.13
N HIS A 47 -46.45 26.71 37.99
CA HIS A 47 -46.95 26.14 36.75
C HIS A 47 -47.13 24.62 36.85
N ASN A 48 -48.35 24.13 36.59
CA ASN A 48 -48.75 22.73 36.77
C ASN A 48 -48.53 22.18 38.19
N GLY A 49 -48.36 23.05 39.20
CA GLY A 49 -48.24 22.68 40.60
C GLY A 49 -49.53 22.05 41.13
N ALA A 50 -49.41 20.95 41.86
CA ALA A 50 -50.55 20.26 42.46
C ALA A 50 -50.93 20.81 43.86
N ALA A 51 -50.06 21.62 44.46
CA ALA A 51 -50.23 22.22 45.77
C ALA A 51 -49.78 23.68 45.74
N THR A 52 -50.29 24.48 46.67
CA THR A 52 -49.83 25.84 46.92
C THR A 52 -48.51 25.82 47.67
N VAL A 53 -47.67 26.81 47.41
CA VAL A 53 -46.43 27.06 48.14
C VAL A 53 -46.66 28.26 49.07
N ASP A 54 -46.37 28.07 50.34
CA ASP A 54 -46.47 29.11 51.37
C ASP A 54 -45.39 30.19 51.14
N ILE A 55 -45.82 31.44 51.03
CA ILE A 55 -44.96 32.62 50.86
C ILE A 55 -45.09 33.60 52.03
N SER A 56 -45.77 33.22 53.12
CA SER A 56 -45.99 34.06 54.31
C SER A 56 -44.69 34.50 55.01
N GLY A 57 -43.59 33.74 54.80
CA GLY A 57 -42.26 34.04 55.33
C GLY A 57 -41.38 34.92 54.44
N ASN A 58 -41.84 35.33 53.26
CA ASN A 58 -41.07 36.18 52.36
C ASN A 58 -40.99 37.62 52.86
N ALA A 59 -39.96 38.36 52.42
CA ALA A 59 -39.87 39.78 52.72
C ALA A 59 -41.03 40.55 52.05
N TRP A 60 -41.63 41.47 52.80
CA TRP A 60 -42.85 42.18 52.44
C TRP A 60 -42.73 43.61 52.94
N ASP A 61 -42.53 44.54 52.01
CA ASP A 61 -42.25 45.94 52.33
C ASP A 61 -43.30 46.87 51.71
N PRO A 62 -43.90 47.80 52.48
CA PRO A 62 -44.83 48.79 51.93
C PRO A 62 -44.11 49.73 50.97
N ILE A 63 -44.75 50.10 49.86
CA ILE A 63 -44.19 51.06 48.92
C ILE A 63 -44.30 52.47 49.49
N PRO A 64 -43.17 53.16 49.74
CA PRO A 64 -43.22 54.51 50.29
C PRO A 64 -43.96 55.46 49.35
N GLY A 65 -45.02 56.10 49.86
CA GLY A 65 -45.81 57.08 49.11
C GLY A 65 -46.87 56.50 48.16
N CYS A 66 -47.16 55.20 48.24
CA CYS A 66 -48.23 54.54 47.49
C CYS A 66 -49.00 53.57 48.39
N ASP A 67 -49.93 54.11 49.19
CA ASP A 67 -50.72 53.35 50.17
C ASP A 67 -51.47 52.17 49.51
N GLY A 68 -51.53 51.03 50.20
CA GLY A 68 -52.12 49.80 49.68
C GLY A 68 -51.24 49.02 48.69
N TRP A 69 -50.00 49.43 48.43
CA TRP A 69 -49.08 48.65 47.59
C TRP A 69 -47.86 48.18 48.38
N TYR A 70 -47.41 46.97 48.07
CA TYR A 70 -46.28 46.32 48.73
C TYR A 70 -45.38 45.63 47.70
N ASP A 71 -44.08 45.57 47.98
CA ASP A 71 -43.14 44.71 47.27
C ASP A 71 -42.98 43.39 48.03
N LEU A 72 -43.22 42.29 47.34
CA LEU A 72 -43.02 40.92 47.80
C LEU A 72 -41.75 40.38 47.18
N THR A 73 -40.77 40.04 48.00
CA THR A 73 -39.55 39.39 47.52
C THR A 73 -39.81 37.90 47.28
N LEU A 74 -39.76 37.47 46.02
CA LEU A 74 -39.76 36.06 45.65
C LEU A 74 -38.33 35.54 45.62
N THR A 75 -38.12 34.35 46.16
CA THR A 75 -36.80 33.71 46.18
C THR A 75 -36.53 32.95 44.89
N ALA A 76 -35.25 32.68 44.60
CA ALA A 76 -34.86 31.86 43.45
C ALA A 76 -35.53 30.48 43.45
N ALA A 77 -35.68 29.85 44.62
CA ALA A 77 -36.30 28.53 44.76
C ALA A 77 -37.82 28.55 44.51
N GLN A 78 -38.48 29.70 44.66
CA GLN A 78 -39.89 29.87 44.31
C GLN A 78 -40.08 30.19 42.82
N LEU A 79 -38.99 30.43 42.08
CA LEU A 79 -38.99 30.75 40.66
C LEU A 79 -38.20 29.72 39.84
N ASP A 80 -38.02 28.50 40.38
CA ASP A 80 -37.31 27.40 39.71
C ASP A 80 -38.19 26.65 38.69
N THR A 81 -39.50 26.94 38.69
CA THR A 81 -40.48 26.33 37.80
C THR A 81 -40.97 27.33 36.75
N GLU A 82 -40.54 27.11 35.50
CA GLU A 82 -40.92 27.94 34.35
C GLU A 82 -42.41 27.79 33.99
N GLY A 83 -43.06 28.90 33.65
CA GLY A 83 -44.47 28.95 33.22
C GLY A 83 -45.31 29.97 33.98
N LEU A 84 -46.63 29.75 34.02
CA LEU A 84 -47.56 30.63 34.72
C LEU A 84 -47.41 30.48 36.24
N LEU A 85 -47.29 31.62 36.92
CA LEU A 85 -47.24 31.72 38.37
C LEU A 85 -48.39 32.63 38.84
N ASP A 86 -49.25 32.10 39.70
CA ASP A 86 -50.34 32.86 40.32
C ASP A 86 -50.04 33.07 41.79
N ILE A 87 -50.09 34.32 42.25
CA ILE A 87 -49.95 34.68 43.66
C ILE A 87 -51.30 35.14 44.15
N VAL A 88 -51.70 34.64 45.32
CA VAL A 88 -52.97 34.95 45.96
C VAL A 88 -52.69 35.36 47.40
N ILE A 89 -53.15 36.55 47.77
CA ILE A 89 -53.05 37.09 49.12
C ILE A 89 -54.48 37.45 49.56
N GLN A 90 -54.98 36.79 50.60
CA GLN A 90 -56.32 37.03 51.14
C GLN A 90 -56.27 37.15 52.66
N ASN A 91 -57.16 37.97 53.19
CA ASN A 91 -57.44 38.08 54.61
C ASN A 91 -58.91 38.43 54.76
N ASP A 92 -59.73 37.52 55.31
CA ASP A 92 -61.17 37.70 55.40
C ASP A 92 -61.60 38.83 56.36
N SER A 93 -60.65 39.33 57.16
CA SER A 93 -60.84 40.27 58.26
C SER A 93 -60.23 41.66 58.00
N VAL A 94 -59.26 41.80 57.09
CA VAL A 94 -58.48 43.03 56.90
C VAL A 94 -58.62 43.61 55.49
N HIS A 95 -58.46 42.82 54.42
CA HIS A 95 -58.43 43.35 53.06
C HIS A 95 -59.10 42.43 52.03
N LEU A 96 -59.59 43.00 50.93
CA LEU A 96 -60.12 42.18 49.83
C LEU A 96 -59.03 41.28 49.20
N PRO A 97 -59.39 40.10 48.64
CA PRO A 97 -58.45 39.23 47.93
C PRO A 97 -57.69 39.94 46.80
N VAL A 98 -56.37 39.92 46.88
CA VAL A 98 -55.48 40.41 45.83
C VAL A 98 -54.81 39.23 45.17
N HIS A 99 -54.80 39.20 43.83
CA HIS A 99 -54.08 38.21 43.07
C HIS A 99 -53.29 38.85 41.94
N ALA A 100 -52.13 38.29 41.66
CA ALA A 100 -51.28 38.71 40.54
C ALA A 100 -50.80 37.49 39.77
N ARG A 101 -50.70 37.65 38.45
CA ARG A 101 -50.23 36.60 37.54
C ARG A 101 -48.95 37.00 36.84
N PHE A 102 -47.99 36.11 36.89
CA PHE A 102 -46.66 36.27 36.31
C PHE A 102 -46.38 35.13 35.33
N MET A 103 -45.45 35.39 34.41
CA MET A 103 -44.86 34.36 33.57
C MET A 103 -43.39 34.25 33.94
N VAL A 104 -43.00 33.12 34.53
CA VAL A 104 -41.60 32.79 34.78
C VAL A 104 -41.04 32.21 33.49
N VAL A 105 -40.04 32.86 32.91
CA VAL A 105 -39.35 32.36 31.71
C VAL A 105 -37.92 31.97 32.05
N ASN A 106 -37.40 31.05 31.24
CA ASN A 106 -36.00 30.67 31.31
C ASN A 106 -35.06 31.90 31.35
N ALA A 107 -33.99 31.80 32.13
CA ALA A 107 -33.03 32.89 32.31
C ALA A 107 -32.49 33.45 30.98
N ASN A 108 -32.18 32.59 30.00
CA ASN A 108 -31.67 33.00 28.70
C ASN A 108 -32.75 33.75 27.89
N VAL A 109 -34.00 33.30 27.96
CA VAL A 109 -35.13 33.99 27.28
C VAL A 109 -35.35 35.37 27.89
N TYR A 110 -35.29 35.49 29.23
CA TYR A 110 -35.42 36.77 29.92
C TYR A 110 -34.30 37.73 29.50
N ASP A 111 -33.05 37.29 29.57
CA ASP A 111 -31.88 38.12 29.26
C ASP A 111 -31.91 38.56 27.79
N SER A 112 -32.28 37.67 26.87
CA SER A 112 -32.42 38.00 25.46
C SER A 112 -33.53 39.01 25.15
N LEU A 113 -34.55 39.14 26.02
CA LEU A 113 -35.65 40.10 25.86
C LEU A 113 -35.41 41.43 26.57
N PHE A 114 -34.74 41.41 27.74
CA PHE A 114 -34.69 42.53 28.66
C PHE A 114 -33.28 43.02 29.01
N ALA A 115 -32.21 42.30 28.67
CA ALA A 115 -30.85 42.80 28.86
C ALA A 115 -30.59 44.00 27.95
N ALA A 116 -29.49 44.72 28.21
CA ALA A 116 -29.10 45.87 27.40
C ALA A 116 -28.93 45.46 25.93
N ALA A 117 -29.32 46.34 25.01
CA ALA A 117 -29.13 46.10 23.58
C ALA A 117 -27.67 45.71 23.31
N THR A 118 -27.45 44.66 22.50
CA THR A 118 -26.15 44.09 22.10
C THR A 118 -25.42 43.19 23.11
N THR A 119 -25.98 42.92 24.30
CA THR A 119 -25.30 42.04 25.28
C THR A 119 -25.73 40.58 25.26
N ASP A 120 -26.97 40.29 24.85
CA ASP A 120 -27.48 38.92 24.72
C ASP A 120 -28.40 38.79 23.50
N TYR A 121 -28.44 37.59 22.91
CA TYR A 121 -29.23 37.29 21.72
C TYR A 121 -30.05 36.03 21.94
N LEU A 122 -31.31 36.05 21.48
CA LEU A 122 -32.19 34.88 21.57
C LEU A 122 -31.61 33.72 20.77
N GLN A 123 -31.18 32.69 21.48
CA GLN A 123 -30.69 31.45 20.89
C GLN A 123 -31.87 30.67 20.30
N THR A 124 -31.77 30.31 19.02
CA THR A 124 -32.83 29.57 18.33
C THR A 124 -32.23 28.49 17.44
N ASP A 125 -32.81 27.29 17.50
CA ASP A 125 -32.56 26.22 16.54
C ASP A 125 -33.55 26.37 15.38
N VAL A 126 -33.09 26.99 14.30
CA VAL A 126 -33.94 27.30 13.15
C VAL A 126 -33.95 26.13 12.16
N THR A 127 -35.15 25.56 11.91
CA THR A 127 -35.34 24.47 10.93
C THR A 127 -35.65 24.98 9.53
N GLN A 128 -36.16 26.20 9.41
CA GLN A 128 -36.49 26.83 8.12
C GLN A 128 -36.23 28.34 8.14
N ILE A 129 -35.74 28.90 7.03
CA ILE A 129 -35.66 30.34 6.78
C ILE A 129 -36.46 30.63 5.51
N ALA A 130 -37.46 31.53 5.60
CA ALA A 130 -38.35 31.86 4.48
C ALA A 130 -38.99 30.62 3.80
N ALA A 131 -39.47 29.66 4.62
CA ALA A 131 -40.04 28.37 4.19
C ALA A 131 -39.06 27.42 3.47
N ALA A 132 -37.75 27.72 3.43
CA ALA A 132 -36.72 26.81 2.96
C ALA A 132 -36.06 26.09 4.13
N ALA A 133 -35.89 24.76 4.02
CA ALA A 133 -35.24 23.95 5.05
C ALA A 133 -33.76 24.32 5.22
N VAL A 134 -33.32 24.46 6.47
CA VAL A 134 -31.91 24.63 6.83
C VAL A 134 -31.24 23.25 6.83
N ALA A 135 -30.22 23.05 5.98
CA ALA A 135 -29.54 21.76 5.87
C ALA A 135 -28.60 21.53 7.07
N THR A 136 -28.92 20.53 7.90
CA THR A 136 -28.26 20.29 9.20
C THR A 136 -27.07 19.32 9.16
N GLY A 137 -26.57 18.97 7.97
CA GLY A 137 -25.56 17.89 7.80
C GLY A 137 -24.19 18.16 8.43
N THR A 138 -23.75 19.42 8.48
CA THR A 138 -22.55 19.89 9.20
C THR A 138 -22.66 21.42 9.24
N ALA A 139 -22.69 22.03 10.44
CA ALA A 139 -23.01 23.44 10.66
C ALA A 139 -22.38 24.43 9.65
N GLN A 140 -23.13 24.76 8.60
CA GLN A 140 -22.96 25.96 7.80
C GLN A 140 -24.37 26.43 7.49
N LEU A 141 -24.72 27.64 7.92
CA LEU A 141 -25.82 28.35 7.28
C LEU A 141 -25.48 28.33 5.79
N GLY A 142 -26.26 27.59 5.00
CA GLY A 142 -26.23 27.69 3.55
C GLY A 142 -26.69 29.09 3.16
N VAL A 143 -25.89 30.11 3.47
CA VAL A 143 -25.90 31.35 2.72
C VAL A 143 -25.49 30.92 1.33
N ASN A 144 -26.49 30.69 0.47
CA ASN A 144 -26.39 31.18 -0.88
C ASN A 144 -25.87 32.61 -0.72
N VAL A 145 -24.59 32.85 -1.02
CA VAL A 145 -23.96 34.14 -0.78
C VAL A 145 -24.61 35.08 -1.78
N VAL A 146 -25.79 35.59 -1.46
CA VAL A 146 -26.49 36.55 -2.31
C VAL A 146 -25.62 37.78 -2.41
N ASN A 147 -25.00 38.19 -1.28
CA ASN A 147 -24.01 39.26 -1.22
C ASN A 147 -22.75 38.85 -0.43
N TRP A 148 -21.55 39.15 -0.94
CA TRP A 148 -20.28 39.16 -0.18
C TRP A 148 -19.86 40.63 -0.01
N ASN A 149 -19.65 41.10 1.23
CA ASN A 149 -19.26 42.49 1.53
C ASN A 149 -20.19 43.53 0.86
N ALA A 150 -21.50 43.30 0.94
CA ALA A 150 -22.56 44.11 0.30
C ALA A 150 -22.60 44.10 -1.25
N GLN A 151 -21.86 43.22 -1.93
CA GLN A 151 -21.92 43.06 -3.39
C GLN A 151 -22.56 41.74 -3.80
N ALA A 152 -23.46 41.79 -4.79
CA ALA A 152 -24.19 40.62 -5.25
C ALA A 152 -23.27 39.62 -5.98
N VAL A 153 -23.32 38.33 -5.60
CA VAL A 153 -22.56 37.27 -6.28
C VAL A 153 -23.40 36.72 -7.44
N THR A 154 -22.91 36.87 -8.66
CA THR A 154 -23.52 36.25 -9.85
C THR A 154 -22.93 34.85 -10.03
N LEU A 155 -23.76 33.81 -10.08
CA LEU A 155 -23.31 32.44 -10.30
C LEU A 155 -23.24 32.13 -11.79
N SER A 156 -22.24 31.35 -12.22
CA SER A 156 -22.14 30.86 -13.60
C SER A 156 -23.08 29.67 -13.85
N THR A 157 -23.24 29.28 -15.12
CA THR A 157 -23.99 28.08 -15.50
C THR A 157 -23.39 26.83 -14.82
N GLY A 158 -24.13 26.23 -13.89
CA GLY A 158 -23.69 25.08 -13.09
C GLY A 158 -23.58 25.34 -11.60
N ASN A 159 -24.13 26.45 -11.08
CA ASN A 159 -24.12 26.81 -9.66
C ASN A 159 -22.71 26.90 -9.05
N LYS A 160 -21.71 27.22 -9.88
CA LYS A 160 -20.36 27.53 -9.40
C LYS A 160 -20.30 29.04 -9.12
N PRO A 161 -19.74 29.47 -7.98
CA PRO A 161 -19.43 30.89 -7.80
C PRO A 161 -18.55 31.32 -8.96
N ASP A 162 -18.99 32.34 -9.69
CA ASP A 162 -18.13 33.01 -10.65
C ASP A 162 -17.17 33.84 -9.81
N VAL A 163 -16.06 33.24 -9.40
CA VAL A 163 -15.02 33.96 -8.69
C VAL A 163 -14.32 34.78 -9.77
N ASN A 164 -14.75 36.03 -9.95
CA ASN A 164 -13.86 37.00 -10.59
C ASN A 164 -12.69 37.15 -9.63
N VAL A 165 -11.63 36.37 -9.87
CA VAL A 165 -10.43 36.43 -9.05
C VAL A 165 -9.71 37.71 -9.45
N ASP A 166 -10.07 38.83 -8.81
CA ASP A 166 -9.38 40.11 -9.01
C ASP A 166 -7.88 40.00 -8.65
N GLU A 167 -7.51 39.01 -7.82
CA GLU A 167 -6.16 38.82 -7.30
C GLU A 167 -5.90 37.34 -6.95
N ILE A 168 -5.05 36.62 -7.70
CA ILE A 168 -4.70 35.20 -7.47
C ILE A 168 -3.57 35.02 -6.43
N SER A 169 -2.95 36.12 -6.01
CA SER A 169 -1.87 36.17 -5.04
C SER A 169 -1.87 37.57 -4.43
N ASP A 170 -1.54 37.73 -3.14
CA ASP A 170 -1.37 39.03 -2.42
C ASP A 170 -0.27 39.96 -3.01
N ASP A 171 -0.15 40.01 -4.33
CA ASP A 171 0.76 40.80 -5.11
C ASP A 171 0.00 41.96 -5.72
N SER A 172 -0.14 43.04 -4.93
CA SER A 172 -0.81 44.29 -5.32
C SER A 172 -0.21 44.98 -6.56
N ALA A 173 0.90 44.46 -7.11
CA ALA A 173 1.54 44.95 -8.33
C ALA A 173 1.07 44.22 -9.61
N ALA A 174 0.35 43.11 -9.50
CA ALA A 174 -0.15 42.36 -10.65
C ALA A 174 -1.37 43.08 -11.27
N SER A 175 -1.14 44.11 -12.09
CA SER A 175 -2.22 44.78 -12.80
C SER A 175 -2.92 43.80 -13.76
N GLY A 176 -4.08 43.28 -13.35
CA GLY A 176 -5.21 42.86 -14.21
C GLY A 176 -4.90 41.99 -15.43
N LYS A 177 -3.98 41.03 -15.36
CA LYS A 177 -3.53 40.28 -16.55
C LYS A 177 -3.32 38.79 -16.31
N LEU A 178 -4.41 38.11 -15.95
CA LEU A 178 -4.62 36.73 -16.41
C LEU A 178 -5.50 36.66 -17.69
N GLU A 179 -5.77 37.80 -18.35
CA GLU A 179 -6.24 37.87 -19.74
C GLU A 179 -5.06 37.89 -20.75
N LEU A 180 -3.81 38.01 -20.25
CA LEU A 180 -2.61 38.19 -21.07
C LEU A 180 -1.88 36.88 -21.44
N LEU A 181 -2.56 35.74 -21.44
CA LEU A 181 -2.02 34.54 -22.10
C LEU A 181 -2.77 34.13 -23.36
N VAL A 182 -3.94 34.71 -23.65
CA VAL A 182 -4.74 34.29 -24.83
C VAL A 182 -4.79 35.37 -25.91
N GLU A 183 -4.93 36.66 -25.56
CA GLU A 183 -5.16 37.68 -26.59
C GLU A 183 -3.91 38.11 -27.39
N ASN A 184 -2.71 37.96 -26.82
CA ASN A 184 -1.45 38.30 -27.53
C ASN A 184 -0.72 37.09 -28.14
N VAL A 185 -1.29 35.88 -28.03
CA VAL A 185 -0.63 34.63 -28.46
C VAL A 185 -1.29 34.02 -29.71
N LEU A 186 -2.37 34.63 -30.20
CA LEU A 186 -2.95 34.28 -31.48
C LEU A 186 -2.32 35.15 -32.57
N GLY A 187 -1.63 34.52 -33.51
CA GLY A 187 -1.28 35.17 -34.77
C GLY A 187 -2.55 35.61 -35.53
N ALA A 188 -2.39 36.45 -36.56
CA ALA A 188 -3.50 36.95 -37.38
C ALA A 188 -4.36 35.84 -38.05
N ASP A 189 -3.95 34.58 -37.98
CA ASP A 189 -4.64 33.37 -38.45
C ASP A 189 -5.33 32.56 -37.33
N ASN A 190 -5.43 33.10 -36.10
CA ASN A 190 -6.11 32.45 -34.97
C ASN A 190 -5.48 31.11 -34.51
N LYS A 191 -4.16 30.91 -34.71
CA LYS A 191 -3.43 29.73 -34.21
C LYS A 191 -2.56 30.05 -32.99
N ALA A 192 -2.62 29.19 -31.98
CA ALA A 192 -1.92 29.36 -30.70
C ALA A 192 -0.40 29.23 -30.85
N LEU A 193 0.32 30.28 -30.48
CA LEU A 193 1.78 30.36 -30.50
C LEU A 193 2.39 30.03 -29.12
N ILE A 194 2.05 28.87 -28.54
CA ILE A 194 2.75 28.34 -27.37
C ILE A 194 3.40 27.01 -27.76
N SER A 195 4.69 27.06 -28.11
CA SER A 195 5.55 25.87 -28.05
C SER A 195 6.00 25.72 -26.60
N THR A 196 5.34 24.86 -25.83
CA THR A 196 5.66 24.73 -24.40
C THR A 196 6.79 23.77 -24.07
N ASP A 197 7.39 23.00 -25.00
CA ASP A 197 8.59 22.19 -24.66
C ASP A 197 9.23 21.48 -25.87
N ALA A 198 9.96 22.21 -26.72
CA ALA A 198 10.80 21.56 -27.75
C ALA A 198 11.96 22.42 -28.30
N GLN A 199 12.48 23.40 -27.56
CA GLN A 199 13.51 24.32 -28.09
C GLN A 199 14.74 24.49 -27.20
N ASP A 200 14.94 23.64 -26.19
CA ASP A 200 16.17 23.68 -25.38
C ASP A 200 16.77 22.29 -25.10
N LEU A 201 17.12 21.51 -26.15
CA LEU A 201 18.20 20.50 -26.02
C LEU A 201 18.80 19.89 -27.30
N SER A 202 19.08 20.66 -28.35
CA SER A 202 20.18 20.24 -29.24
C SER A 202 20.74 21.42 -30.00
N GLY A 203 22.06 21.63 -29.90
CA GLY A 203 22.83 22.60 -30.67
C GLY A 203 22.82 22.30 -32.17
N THR A 204 21.66 22.45 -32.80
CA THR A 204 21.47 22.32 -34.23
C THR A 204 20.67 23.53 -34.67
N LEU A 205 21.41 24.54 -35.12
CA LEU A 205 21.01 25.54 -36.10
C LEU A 205 19.58 26.10 -35.91
N ASP A 206 19.48 27.24 -35.24
CA ASP A 206 18.32 28.12 -35.29
C ASP A 206 18.14 28.63 -36.74
N VAL A 207 17.59 27.78 -37.61
CA VAL A 207 17.00 28.20 -38.86
C VAL A 207 15.64 28.78 -38.49
N ASN A 208 15.63 30.07 -38.20
CA ASN A 208 14.41 30.86 -38.17
C ASN A 208 13.80 30.83 -39.59
N THR A 209 13.00 29.80 -39.86
CA THR A 209 12.34 29.54 -41.15
C THR A 209 11.39 30.66 -41.57
N LYS A 210 11.15 31.66 -40.70
CA LYS A 210 10.34 32.84 -41.00
C LYS A 210 11.06 33.89 -41.85
N THR A 211 12.39 33.80 -42.02
CA THR A 211 13.17 34.70 -42.90
C THR A 211 13.79 34.02 -44.12
N MET A 212 13.62 32.70 -44.28
CA MET A 212 13.95 32.01 -45.53
C MET A 212 12.90 32.33 -46.60
N THR A 213 13.01 33.50 -47.21
CA THR A 213 12.30 33.78 -48.46
C THR A 213 12.76 32.81 -49.55
N ALA A 214 11.85 32.43 -50.45
CA ALA A 214 12.18 31.52 -51.55
C ALA A 214 13.36 32.09 -52.36
N GLY A 215 14.48 31.36 -52.40
CA GLY A 215 15.71 31.76 -53.10
C GLY A 215 16.95 31.98 -52.24
N VAL A 216 16.86 31.93 -50.90
CA VAL A 216 18.04 32.10 -50.01
C VAL A 216 19.05 30.96 -50.15
N ILE A 217 18.57 29.76 -50.49
CA ILE A 217 19.41 28.65 -50.95
C ILE A 217 18.81 28.19 -52.29
N ASP A 218 19.11 28.91 -53.36
CA ASP A 218 18.85 28.43 -54.72
C ASP A 218 20.08 27.69 -55.26
N ALA A 219 19.88 26.97 -56.36
CA ALA A 219 20.95 26.22 -57.01
C ALA A 219 22.13 27.12 -57.43
N ASN A 220 21.91 28.42 -57.65
CA ASN A 220 22.95 29.38 -58.01
C ASN A 220 23.80 29.79 -56.78
N ALA A 221 23.19 29.93 -55.60
CA ALA A 221 23.88 30.27 -54.35
C ALA A 221 24.80 29.14 -53.87
N ILE A 222 24.43 27.88 -54.13
CA ILE A 222 25.29 26.71 -53.89
C ILE A 222 26.41 26.62 -54.94
N ALA A 223 26.12 26.97 -56.21
CA ALA A 223 27.03 26.74 -57.33
C ALA A 223 28.10 27.81 -57.56
N ASN A 224 27.91 29.07 -57.13
CA ASN A 224 28.78 30.17 -57.58
C ASN A 224 29.85 30.69 -56.60
N ALA A 225 29.96 30.20 -55.34
CA ALA A 225 31.04 30.69 -54.46
C ALA A 225 31.48 29.80 -53.28
N ALA A 226 30.74 28.76 -52.88
CA ALA A 226 31.09 28.02 -51.65
C ALA A 226 31.93 26.76 -51.91
N ILE A 227 31.79 26.14 -53.08
CA ILE A 227 32.46 24.87 -53.43
C ILE A 227 32.74 24.86 -54.93
N ASP A 228 33.59 25.77 -55.42
CA ASP A 228 34.12 25.57 -56.77
C ASP A 228 35.21 24.49 -56.76
N ASN A 229 35.15 23.61 -57.76
CA ASN A 229 36.09 22.50 -57.92
C ASN A 229 37.54 22.97 -58.16
N ALA A 230 37.73 24.24 -58.54
CA ALA A 230 39.03 24.81 -58.82
C ALA A 230 39.81 25.11 -57.54
N THR A 231 39.13 25.56 -56.48
CA THR A 231 39.74 25.86 -55.18
C THR A 231 40.08 24.58 -54.42
N PHE A 232 39.26 23.53 -54.56
CA PHE A 232 39.54 22.23 -53.93
C PHE A 232 40.61 21.42 -54.69
N ALA A 233 40.69 21.54 -56.02
CA ALA A 233 41.68 20.83 -56.83
C ALA A 233 43.05 21.51 -56.93
N ALA A 234 43.14 22.82 -56.67
CA ALA A 234 44.41 23.55 -56.74
C ALA A 234 45.27 23.40 -55.47
N ASP A 235 44.67 23.15 -54.30
CA ASP A 235 45.40 23.12 -53.03
C ASP A 235 45.78 21.70 -52.56
N VAL A 236 45.11 20.65 -53.05
CA VAL A 236 45.48 19.27 -52.72
C VAL A 236 45.26 18.36 -53.92
N GLY A 237 46.36 17.92 -54.56
CA GLY A 237 46.37 16.84 -55.54
C GLY A 237 45.97 15.48 -54.93
N ALA A 238 44.71 15.36 -54.51
CA ALA A 238 44.25 14.31 -53.60
C ALA A 238 44.14 12.92 -54.26
N THR A 239 43.97 12.82 -55.58
CA THR A 239 43.94 11.50 -56.25
C THR A 239 45.32 10.90 -56.51
N ALA A 240 46.36 11.74 -56.64
CA ALA A 240 47.73 11.28 -56.87
C ALA A 240 48.50 11.01 -55.56
N TYR A 241 48.22 11.72 -54.48
CA TYR A 241 48.87 11.48 -53.18
C TYR A 241 48.12 10.55 -52.25
N ALA A 242 46.78 10.51 -52.18
CA ALA A 242 46.12 9.57 -51.26
C ALA A 242 46.41 8.10 -51.64
N THR A 243 46.37 7.80 -52.94
CA THR A 243 46.70 6.46 -53.45
C THR A 243 48.18 6.15 -53.27
N ASN A 244 49.09 7.11 -53.53
CA ASN A 244 50.53 6.86 -53.39
C ASN A 244 51.03 6.90 -51.95
N ILE A 245 50.48 7.73 -51.06
CA ILE A 245 50.88 7.82 -49.65
C ILE A 245 50.37 6.59 -48.91
N ILE A 246 49.12 6.16 -49.12
CA ILE A 246 48.62 4.93 -48.52
C ILE A 246 49.38 3.73 -49.11
N ALA A 247 49.61 3.66 -50.41
CA ALA A 247 50.38 2.56 -51.00
C ALA A 247 51.86 2.54 -50.58
N LEU A 248 52.53 3.70 -50.46
CA LEU A 248 53.89 3.77 -49.93
C LEU A 248 53.94 3.48 -48.44
N ALA A 249 52.99 3.99 -47.64
CA ALA A 249 52.95 3.73 -46.21
C ALA A 249 52.68 2.25 -45.94
N VAL A 250 51.78 1.62 -46.70
CA VAL A 250 51.53 0.17 -46.62
C VAL A 250 52.75 -0.61 -47.10
N ARG A 251 53.36 -0.28 -48.25
CA ARG A 251 54.57 -0.98 -48.71
C ARG A 251 55.73 -0.84 -47.72
N LYS A 252 55.98 0.38 -47.24
CA LYS A 252 57.03 0.64 -46.25
C LYS A 252 56.74 -0.06 -44.92
N ALA A 253 55.49 -0.09 -44.46
CA ALA A 253 55.12 -0.85 -43.27
C ALA A 253 55.29 -2.36 -43.47
N LEU A 254 54.98 -2.89 -44.65
CA LEU A 254 55.21 -4.30 -44.99
C LEU A 254 56.72 -4.62 -45.08
N ASP A 255 57.53 -3.74 -45.68
CA ASP A 255 58.98 -3.89 -45.74
C ASP A 255 59.62 -3.77 -44.35
N GLU A 256 59.21 -2.80 -43.52
CA GLU A 256 59.71 -2.62 -42.15
C GLU A 256 59.35 -3.78 -41.23
N LEU A 257 58.20 -4.42 -41.47
CA LEU A 257 57.79 -5.63 -40.74
C LEU A 257 58.39 -6.91 -41.34
N ASN A 258 59.23 -6.81 -42.40
CA ASN A 258 59.69 -7.95 -43.20
C ASN A 258 58.50 -8.86 -43.56
N LEU A 259 57.56 -8.38 -44.37
CA LEU A 259 56.44 -9.17 -44.91
C LEU A 259 56.47 -9.18 -46.45
N ASP A 260 57.53 -8.65 -47.06
CA ASP A 260 57.73 -8.60 -48.52
C ASP A 260 57.86 -10.00 -49.14
N HIS A 261 58.49 -10.92 -48.42
CA HIS A 261 58.55 -12.35 -48.76
C HIS A 261 57.20 -13.09 -48.70
N LEU A 262 56.15 -12.54 -48.08
CA LEU A 262 54.80 -13.14 -48.03
C LEU A 262 53.86 -12.61 -49.13
N MET A 263 54.15 -11.45 -49.72
CA MET A 263 53.27 -10.77 -50.66
C MET A 263 53.91 -10.56 -52.03
N LYS A 264 54.24 -11.64 -52.74
CA LYS A 264 54.66 -11.51 -54.14
C LYS A 264 53.50 -11.64 -55.11
N VAL A 265 53.55 -10.84 -56.19
CA VAL A 265 52.71 -10.98 -57.37
C VAL A 265 52.86 -12.42 -57.90
N ALA A 266 51.73 -13.10 -58.10
CA ALA A 266 51.70 -14.48 -58.59
C ALA A 266 52.62 -14.64 -59.81
N VAL A 267 53.62 -15.51 -59.69
CA VAL A 267 54.51 -15.86 -60.80
C VAL A 267 53.81 -16.94 -61.62
N SER A 268 53.81 -16.78 -62.94
CA SER A 268 53.11 -17.69 -63.85
C SER A 268 53.75 -19.07 -63.96
N ASP A 269 55.01 -19.21 -63.51
CA ASP A 269 55.76 -20.45 -63.53
C ASP A 269 56.46 -20.67 -62.18
N ARG A 270 56.09 -21.76 -61.52
CA ARG A 270 56.55 -22.15 -60.19
C ARG A 270 58.05 -22.45 -60.18
N ASP A 271 58.59 -22.99 -61.27
CA ASP A 271 59.99 -23.42 -61.34
C ASP A 271 60.95 -22.22 -61.55
N THR A 272 60.40 -21.01 -61.73
CA THR A 272 61.15 -19.75 -61.85
C THR A 272 61.01 -18.85 -60.62
N MET A 273 60.41 -19.36 -59.54
CA MET A 273 60.32 -18.63 -58.28
C MET A 273 61.73 -18.39 -57.72
N PRO A 274 62.10 -17.14 -57.41
CA PRO A 274 63.32 -16.88 -56.67
C PRO A 274 63.22 -17.55 -55.31
N GLU A 275 64.32 -18.18 -54.92
CA GLU A 275 64.52 -18.81 -53.63
C GLU A 275 64.15 -17.88 -52.47
N VAL A 276 63.59 -18.45 -51.40
CA VAL A 276 63.37 -17.70 -50.15
C VAL A 276 64.75 -17.33 -49.61
N VAL A 277 64.93 -16.14 -49.04
CA VAL A 277 66.24 -15.79 -48.50
C VAL A 277 66.54 -16.68 -47.29
N ASP A 278 67.75 -17.25 -47.25
CA ASP A 278 68.24 -18.07 -46.14
C ASP A 278 68.11 -17.37 -44.79
N ASP A 279 68.03 -18.16 -43.71
CA ASP A 279 67.89 -17.73 -42.31
C ASP A 279 66.62 -16.91 -42.00
N THR A 280 65.71 -16.71 -42.96
CA THR A 280 64.41 -16.11 -42.66
C THR A 280 63.55 -17.05 -41.82
N VAL A 281 62.54 -16.51 -41.13
CA VAL A 281 61.58 -17.34 -40.36
C VAL A 281 60.89 -18.35 -41.27
N LEU A 282 60.60 -17.96 -42.52
CA LEU A 282 59.99 -18.87 -43.49
C LEU A 282 60.97 -19.96 -43.94
N ALA A 283 62.24 -19.62 -44.19
CA ALA A 283 63.28 -20.61 -44.50
C ALA A 283 63.47 -21.63 -43.36
N ASN A 284 63.54 -21.17 -42.12
CA ASN A 284 63.63 -22.03 -40.93
C ASN A 284 62.39 -22.89 -40.67
N ILE A 285 61.21 -22.49 -41.14
CA ILE A 285 60.00 -23.33 -41.10
C ILE A 285 60.00 -24.34 -42.26
N MET A 286 60.61 -24.00 -43.38
CA MET A 286 60.59 -24.79 -44.62
C MET A 286 61.71 -25.81 -44.73
N THR A 287 62.83 -25.67 -44.00
CA THR A 287 63.98 -26.59 -44.09
C THR A 287 64.32 -27.22 -42.75
N LYS A 288 64.86 -28.44 -42.78
CA LYS A 288 64.96 -29.33 -41.61
C LYS A 288 66.10 -29.00 -40.65
N THR A 289 67.18 -28.36 -41.11
CA THR A 289 68.46 -28.46 -40.40
C THR A 289 69.22 -27.16 -40.20
N ASP A 290 69.10 -26.18 -41.10
CA ASP A 290 70.02 -25.04 -41.11
C ASP A 290 69.44 -23.72 -41.64
N GLY A 291 68.18 -23.68 -42.08
CA GLY A 291 67.58 -22.44 -42.60
C GLY A 291 68.10 -22.01 -43.98
N ASP A 292 68.92 -22.85 -44.63
CA ASP A 292 69.32 -22.73 -46.03
C ASP A 292 68.20 -23.32 -46.89
N THR A 293 67.76 -22.62 -47.94
CA THR A 293 66.70 -23.10 -48.84
C THR A 293 67.21 -23.56 -50.21
N SER A 294 68.53 -23.59 -50.40
CA SER A 294 69.14 -23.88 -51.70
C SER A 294 69.06 -25.35 -52.07
N ASP A 295 68.91 -26.22 -51.07
CA ASP A 295 68.69 -27.66 -51.23
C ASP A 295 67.22 -28.07 -51.03
N PHE A 296 66.31 -27.09 -50.89
CA PHE A 296 64.89 -27.33 -50.65
C PHE A 296 64.27 -28.25 -51.71
N ASP A 297 63.84 -29.44 -51.29
CA ASP A 297 63.00 -30.33 -52.07
C ASP A 297 61.55 -30.25 -51.58
N HIS A 298 60.68 -29.75 -52.47
CA HIS A 298 59.24 -29.66 -52.22
C HIS A 298 58.57 -31.01 -51.95
N ALA A 299 59.20 -32.12 -52.32
CA ALA A 299 58.72 -33.46 -51.98
C ALA A 299 59.00 -33.82 -50.53
N THR A 300 60.03 -33.25 -49.88
CA THR A 300 60.50 -33.69 -48.56
C THR A 300 60.54 -32.64 -47.46
N ASP A 301 60.65 -31.33 -47.73
CA ASP A 301 61.23 -30.48 -46.66
C ASP A 301 60.28 -29.60 -45.85
N SER A 302 59.07 -29.25 -46.29
CA SER A 302 58.29 -28.19 -45.60
C SER A 302 57.01 -28.63 -44.86
N LEU A 303 56.41 -29.76 -45.23
CA LEU A 303 55.26 -30.33 -44.51
C LEU A 303 55.52 -31.74 -44.03
N GLU A 304 56.64 -32.34 -44.43
CA GLU A 304 56.99 -33.70 -44.06
C GLU A 304 57.50 -33.78 -42.63
N ALA A 305 58.17 -32.75 -42.08
CA ALA A 305 58.53 -32.74 -40.65
C ALA A 305 57.29 -32.73 -39.75
N LEU A 306 56.27 -31.92 -40.08
CA LEU A 306 54.99 -31.94 -39.38
C LEU A 306 54.21 -33.23 -39.64
N ARG A 307 54.29 -33.80 -40.85
CA ARG A 307 53.65 -35.08 -41.20
C ARG A 307 54.33 -36.24 -40.49
N ASP A 308 55.65 -36.27 -40.38
CA ASP A 308 56.43 -37.33 -39.74
C ASP A 308 56.24 -37.29 -38.22
N GLU A 309 56.14 -36.10 -37.61
CA GLU A 309 55.75 -35.96 -36.20
C GLU A 309 54.28 -36.39 -35.99
N VAL A 310 53.39 -36.06 -36.93
CA VAL A 310 51.97 -36.48 -36.95
C VAL A 310 51.81 -37.98 -37.24
N ASP A 311 52.69 -38.60 -38.02
CA ASP A 311 52.74 -40.04 -38.28
C ASP A 311 53.35 -40.78 -37.10
N GLY A 312 54.28 -40.15 -36.36
CA GLY A 312 54.71 -40.61 -35.03
C GLY A 312 53.60 -40.53 -33.97
N LEU A 313 52.67 -39.58 -34.12
CA LEU A 313 51.45 -39.40 -33.30
C LEU A 313 50.23 -40.18 -33.84
N GLN A 314 50.36 -40.94 -34.93
CA GLN A 314 49.29 -41.80 -35.45
C GLN A 314 49.69 -43.27 -35.27
N GLY A 315 48.74 -44.09 -34.81
CA GLY A 315 48.96 -45.53 -34.75
C GLY A 315 49.15 -46.12 -36.15
N THR A 316 49.66 -47.37 -36.23
CA THR A 316 49.86 -48.11 -37.50
C THR A 316 48.59 -48.32 -38.34
N ASP A 317 47.42 -47.94 -37.82
CA ASP A 317 46.10 -47.95 -38.45
C ASP A 317 45.65 -46.58 -39.00
N GLY A 318 46.46 -45.52 -38.91
CA GLY A 318 46.22 -44.21 -39.54
C GLY A 318 45.15 -43.35 -38.86
N LYS A 319 44.98 -43.47 -37.54
CA LYS A 319 44.07 -42.63 -36.75
C LYS A 319 44.84 -41.77 -35.73
N ALA A 320 44.45 -40.49 -35.62
CA ALA A 320 45.09 -39.51 -34.76
C ALA A 320 44.97 -39.85 -33.26
N LEU A 321 46.11 -40.03 -32.59
CA LEU A 321 46.20 -40.07 -31.13
C LEU A 321 46.11 -38.62 -30.63
N ILE A 322 44.90 -38.15 -30.33
CA ILE A 322 44.78 -36.98 -29.44
C ILE A 322 45.32 -37.45 -28.10
N SER A 323 46.58 -37.09 -27.79
CA SER A 323 47.11 -37.15 -26.44
C SER A 323 46.35 -36.11 -25.63
N THR A 324 45.18 -36.50 -25.12
CA THR A 324 44.60 -35.78 -23.99
C THR A 324 45.63 -35.85 -22.89
N ASP A 325 46.20 -34.69 -22.57
CA ASP A 325 46.99 -34.45 -21.38
C ASP A 325 46.10 -34.60 -20.13
N ALA A 326 45.61 -35.82 -19.94
CA ALA A 326 44.81 -36.28 -18.82
C ALA A 326 45.72 -36.67 -17.64
N GLN A 327 46.94 -36.14 -17.59
CA GLN A 327 47.90 -36.37 -16.51
C GLN A 327 48.08 -35.13 -15.61
N ASP A 328 47.59 -33.93 -15.98
CA ASP A 328 47.79 -32.72 -15.17
C ASP A 328 46.53 -32.15 -14.49
N LEU A 329 45.45 -32.94 -14.39
CA LEU A 329 44.31 -32.60 -13.52
C LEU A 329 43.65 -33.83 -12.86
N SER A 330 44.45 -34.84 -12.51
CA SER A 330 43.99 -36.07 -11.85
C SER A 330 43.98 -35.95 -10.32
N ALA A 331 43.07 -35.13 -9.77
CA ALA A 331 42.67 -35.30 -8.38
C ALA A 331 41.16 -35.37 -8.14
N THR A 332 40.29 -35.01 -9.11
CA THR A 332 38.86 -34.88 -8.72
C THR A 332 37.79 -35.07 -9.78
N LEU A 333 38.03 -35.72 -10.93
CA LEU A 333 36.90 -36.15 -11.77
C LEU A 333 37.24 -37.24 -12.80
N ASP A 334 37.06 -38.52 -12.43
CA ASP A 334 37.01 -39.65 -13.36
C ASP A 334 35.58 -39.80 -13.91
N VAL A 335 35.22 -38.93 -14.85
CA VAL A 335 34.08 -39.21 -15.73
C VAL A 335 34.66 -39.68 -17.05
N ASN A 336 34.74 -41.00 -17.17
CA ASN A 336 35.14 -41.72 -18.37
C ASN A 336 34.06 -41.56 -19.47
N THR A 337 33.94 -40.32 -19.98
CA THR A 337 33.01 -39.87 -21.04
C THR A 337 33.28 -40.51 -22.40
N LYS A 338 34.28 -41.40 -22.50
CA LYS A 338 34.65 -42.06 -23.75
C LYS A 338 33.65 -43.12 -24.23
N THR A 339 32.58 -43.37 -23.48
CA THR A 339 31.53 -44.35 -23.87
C THR A 339 30.11 -43.85 -23.65
N ILE A 340 29.84 -42.53 -23.74
CA ILE A 340 28.47 -42.03 -23.88
C ILE A 340 28.29 -41.58 -25.34
N THR A 341 28.03 -42.54 -26.21
CA THR A 341 27.61 -42.26 -27.59
C THR A 341 26.24 -41.57 -27.60
N ALA A 342 25.93 -40.78 -28.63
CA ALA A 342 24.63 -40.13 -28.75
C ALA A 342 23.50 -41.17 -28.65
N GLY A 343 22.65 -41.05 -27.63
CA GLY A 343 21.61 -42.04 -27.30
C GLY A 343 21.98 -43.09 -26.24
N ALA A 344 23.19 -43.06 -25.66
CA ALA A 344 23.60 -43.97 -24.58
C ALA A 344 22.85 -43.70 -23.25
N VAL A 345 22.33 -42.49 -23.06
CA VAL A 345 21.33 -42.16 -22.05
C VAL A 345 20.04 -41.78 -22.78
N ASN A 346 19.31 -42.78 -23.25
CA ASN A 346 17.97 -42.62 -23.77
C ASN A 346 16.95 -43.13 -22.74
N ALA A 347 15.67 -42.83 -22.93
CA ALA A 347 14.61 -43.26 -22.01
C ALA A 347 14.63 -44.78 -21.75
N GLY A 348 15.06 -45.61 -22.71
CA GLY A 348 15.20 -47.06 -22.55
C GLY A 348 16.41 -47.49 -21.70
N ALA A 349 17.50 -46.72 -21.72
CA ALA A 349 18.71 -46.99 -20.91
C ALA A 349 18.52 -46.62 -19.42
N ILE A 350 17.56 -45.75 -19.11
CA ILE A 350 17.11 -45.46 -17.75
C ILE A 350 15.98 -46.43 -17.33
N ALA A 351 15.20 -46.95 -18.28
CA ALA A 351 13.96 -47.67 -18.01
C ALA A 351 14.02 -49.21 -18.13
N THR A 352 15.18 -49.82 -18.35
CA THR A 352 15.30 -51.30 -18.28
C THR A 352 16.39 -51.65 -17.28
N ASP A 353 15.96 -51.99 -16.06
CA ASP A 353 16.75 -52.61 -14.97
C ASP A 353 17.83 -51.75 -14.28
N ALA A 354 17.96 -50.45 -14.58
CA ALA A 354 18.85 -49.55 -13.83
C ALA A 354 18.23 -49.05 -12.50
N ILE A 355 16.90 -49.01 -12.43
CA ILE A 355 16.10 -48.90 -11.21
C ILE A 355 14.90 -49.82 -11.44
N ASP A 356 15.06 -51.13 -11.25
CA ASP A 356 13.87 -51.97 -11.18
C ASP A 356 13.06 -51.57 -9.94
N ALA A 357 11.74 -51.68 -10.04
CA ALA A 357 10.85 -51.33 -8.95
C ALA A 357 11.17 -52.14 -7.68
N ASP A 358 11.78 -53.32 -7.83
CA ASP A 358 12.14 -54.23 -6.76
C ASP A 358 13.31 -53.71 -5.91
N ALA A 359 14.34 -53.11 -6.53
CA ALA A 359 15.48 -52.50 -5.83
C ALA A 359 15.07 -51.24 -5.06
N LEU A 360 14.22 -50.38 -5.65
CA LEU A 360 13.73 -49.19 -4.96
C LEU A 360 12.71 -49.53 -3.86
N ASN A 361 11.86 -50.55 -4.06
CA ASN A 361 10.95 -51.01 -3.00
C ASN A 361 11.71 -51.63 -1.84
N SER A 362 12.73 -52.45 -2.09
CA SER A 362 13.38 -53.19 -1.01
C SER A 362 14.09 -52.26 -0.03
N ASP A 363 14.96 -51.39 -0.51
CA ASP A 363 15.80 -50.57 0.38
C ASP A 363 15.01 -49.41 1.01
N ALA A 364 14.18 -48.70 0.24
CA ALA A 364 13.43 -47.56 0.78
C ALA A 364 12.34 -48.01 1.77
N VAL A 365 11.63 -49.12 1.50
CA VAL A 365 10.63 -49.65 2.43
C VAL A 365 11.32 -50.22 3.67
N THR A 366 12.46 -50.90 3.53
CA THR A 366 13.22 -51.42 4.68
C THR A 366 13.74 -50.30 5.57
N GLU A 367 14.29 -49.22 5.00
CA GLU A 367 14.83 -48.11 5.78
C GLU A 367 13.72 -47.32 6.51
N ILE A 368 12.63 -46.99 5.81
CA ILE A 368 11.45 -46.33 6.41
C ILE A 368 10.86 -47.21 7.52
N TRP A 369 10.78 -48.52 7.30
CA TRP A 369 10.21 -49.46 8.26
C TRP A 369 11.09 -49.68 9.49
N ASN A 370 12.40 -49.84 9.30
CA ASN A 370 13.34 -49.95 10.42
C ASN A 370 13.23 -48.72 11.32
N LYS A 371 13.06 -47.53 10.74
CA LYS A 371 12.84 -46.32 11.52
C LYS A 371 11.48 -46.29 12.22
N ALA A 372 10.41 -46.76 11.57
CA ALA A 372 9.07 -46.81 12.16
C ALA A 372 8.92 -47.88 13.26
N MET A 373 9.63 -49.01 13.18
CA MET A 373 9.50 -50.12 14.15
C MET A 373 10.43 -50.04 15.36
N VAL A 374 11.50 -49.22 15.32
CA VAL A 374 12.34 -48.97 16.50
C VAL A 374 11.52 -48.46 17.69
N ASP A 375 10.39 -47.77 17.44
CA ASP A 375 9.51 -47.26 18.49
C ASP A 375 8.46 -48.29 19.00
N ILE A 376 8.34 -49.48 18.40
CA ILE A 376 7.35 -50.55 18.74
C ILE A 376 8.02 -51.75 19.46
N ALA A 377 9.22 -51.56 20.01
CA ALA A 377 10.14 -52.64 20.39
C ALA A 377 9.75 -53.57 21.58
N ALA A 378 8.51 -53.55 22.10
CA ALA A 378 8.05 -54.47 23.15
C ALA A 378 6.61 -54.96 22.89
N GLY A 379 6.41 -56.28 22.92
CA GLY A 379 5.10 -56.93 22.82
C GLY A 379 4.81 -57.67 21.51
N ALA A 380 3.61 -58.25 21.43
CA ALA A 380 3.09 -58.93 20.26
C ALA A 380 2.30 -57.94 19.38
N PRO A 381 2.63 -57.80 18.08
CA PRO A 381 3.49 -58.67 17.28
C PRO A 381 4.99 -58.33 17.42
N SER A 382 5.86 -59.35 17.27
CA SER A 382 7.32 -59.20 17.45
C SER A 382 7.90 -58.03 16.64
N ALA A 383 8.84 -57.30 17.25
CA ALA A 383 9.52 -56.14 16.67
C ALA A 383 10.22 -56.40 15.32
N THR A 384 10.41 -57.67 14.94
CA THR A 384 11.03 -58.07 13.66
C THR A 384 10.01 -58.58 12.62
N CYS A 385 8.71 -58.52 12.88
CA CYS A 385 7.71 -58.99 11.92
C CYS A 385 7.52 -58.05 10.72
N SER A 386 7.01 -58.59 9.60
CA SER A 386 6.76 -57.80 8.38
C SER A 386 5.62 -56.80 8.56
N VAL A 387 5.60 -55.72 7.74
CA VAL A 387 4.52 -54.71 7.71
C VAL A 387 3.14 -55.35 7.62
N LEU A 388 2.99 -56.27 6.66
CA LEU A 388 1.72 -56.95 6.43
C LEU A 388 1.33 -57.79 7.65
N THR A 389 2.29 -58.40 8.33
CA THR A 389 2.04 -59.15 9.57
C THR A 389 1.58 -58.22 10.70
N ALA A 390 2.25 -57.07 10.91
CA ALA A 390 1.88 -56.12 11.95
C ALA A 390 0.49 -55.50 11.72
N ILE A 391 0.20 -55.10 10.47
CA ILE A 391 -1.12 -54.57 10.09
C ILE A 391 -2.19 -55.64 10.24
N ASN A 392 -1.94 -56.87 9.78
CA ASN A 392 -2.89 -57.97 9.96
C ASN A 392 -3.12 -58.25 11.45
N TYR A 393 -2.09 -58.16 12.29
CA TYR A 393 -2.22 -58.32 13.73
C TYR A 393 -3.10 -57.23 14.35
N LEU A 394 -2.91 -55.96 13.98
CA LEU A 394 -3.76 -54.85 14.44
C LEU A 394 -5.21 -55.04 14.00
N TYR A 395 -5.41 -55.45 12.74
CA TYR A 395 -6.72 -55.76 12.20
C TYR A 395 -7.39 -56.93 12.94
N GLU A 396 -6.64 -58.00 13.21
CA GLU A 396 -7.11 -59.14 13.99
C GLU A 396 -7.43 -58.75 15.44
N ALA A 397 -6.64 -57.87 16.06
CA ALA A 397 -6.89 -57.35 17.39
C ALA A 397 -8.17 -56.53 17.50
N TRP A 398 -8.54 -55.79 16.46
CA TRP A 398 -9.78 -55.02 16.43
C TRP A 398 -11.00 -55.83 16.05
N ARG A 399 -10.84 -56.84 15.18
CA ARG A 399 -11.97 -57.59 14.63
C ARG A 399 -12.31 -58.84 15.43
N ASN A 400 -11.30 -59.55 15.93
CA ASN A 400 -11.51 -60.90 16.42
C ASN A 400 -12.03 -60.93 17.85
N LYS A 401 -12.49 -62.12 18.24
CA LYS A 401 -13.04 -62.37 19.56
C LYS A 401 -11.94 -62.24 20.62
N THR A 402 -12.20 -61.38 21.60
CA THR A 402 -11.42 -61.29 22.83
C THR A 402 -12.20 -61.96 23.95
N VAL A 403 -11.54 -62.81 24.74
CA VAL A 403 -12.16 -63.51 25.86
C VAL A 403 -11.33 -63.25 27.11
N THR A 404 -11.99 -62.73 28.14
CA THR A 404 -11.57 -62.87 29.52
C THR A 404 -12.38 -64.01 30.11
N SER A 405 -11.74 -65.12 30.49
CA SER A 405 -12.49 -66.22 31.09
C SER A 405 -12.60 -65.95 32.59
N GLY A 406 -13.83 -65.96 33.13
CA GLY A 406 -14.06 -65.80 34.57
C GLY A 406 -13.73 -67.06 35.38
N SER A 407 -12.90 -67.96 34.84
CA SER A 407 -12.52 -69.20 35.52
C SER A 407 -11.45 -68.86 36.55
N ALA A 408 -11.65 -69.28 37.80
CA ALA A 408 -10.72 -68.98 38.89
C ALA A 408 -9.29 -69.44 38.53
N GLY A 409 -8.36 -68.49 38.37
CA GLY A 409 -6.96 -68.71 38.02
C GLY A 409 -6.57 -68.25 36.61
N ASP A 410 -7.52 -67.86 35.76
CA ASP A 410 -7.25 -67.26 34.46
C ASP A 410 -7.19 -65.73 34.61
N SER A 411 -6.00 -65.22 34.88
CA SER A 411 -5.72 -63.80 35.07
C SER A 411 -5.31 -63.13 33.76
N GLU A 412 -5.83 -63.60 32.62
CA GLU A 412 -5.38 -63.14 31.31
C GLU A 412 -6.55 -62.80 30.38
N ILE A 413 -6.30 -61.86 29.48
CA ILE A 413 -7.18 -61.56 28.35
C ILE A 413 -6.58 -62.18 27.09
N HIS A 414 -7.34 -63.09 26.50
CA HIS A 414 -6.94 -63.83 25.31
C HIS A 414 -7.54 -63.19 24.05
N LEU A 415 -6.70 -62.87 23.07
CA LEU A 415 -7.14 -62.53 21.73
C LEU A 415 -7.03 -63.76 20.83
N TYR A 416 -8.05 -64.08 20.04
CA TYR A 416 -8.05 -65.27 19.18
C TYR A 416 -7.90 -64.93 17.70
N LYS A 417 -7.36 -65.86 16.91
CA LYS A 417 -7.39 -65.79 15.43
C LYS A 417 -8.80 -65.95 14.88
N ASN A 418 -8.97 -65.59 13.61
CA ASN A 418 -10.24 -65.74 12.89
C ASN A 418 -10.69 -67.22 12.91
N GLY A 419 -11.83 -67.49 13.55
CA GLY A 419 -12.32 -68.85 13.86
C GLY A 419 -12.35 -69.20 15.35
N GLY A 420 -11.73 -68.39 16.22
CA GLY A 420 -11.94 -68.43 17.67
C GLY A 420 -11.32 -69.61 18.44
N ALA A 421 -10.52 -70.46 17.77
CA ALA A 421 -9.95 -71.68 18.36
C ALA A 421 -8.46 -71.57 18.73
N VAL A 422 -7.71 -70.64 18.12
CA VAL A 422 -6.26 -70.47 18.34
C VAL A 422 -6.01 -69.10 18.97
N LYS A 423 -5.31 -69.06 20.11
CA LYS A 423 -4.88 -67.81 20.73
C LYS A 423 -3.83 -67.12 19.84
N LEU A 424 -3.96 -65.82 19.68
CA LEU A 424 -3.03 -64.97 18.95
C LEU A 424 -2.01 -64.35 19.90
N CYS A 425 -2.48 -63.86 21.04
CA CYS A 425 -1.69 -63.28 22.12
C CYS A 425 -2.51 -63.27 23.41
N GLU A 426 -1.83 -63.08 24.52
CA GLU A 426 -2.44 -62.92 25.83
C GLU A 426 -1.79 -61.78 26.59
N ALA A 427 -2.56 -61.16 27.49
CA ALA A 427 -2.03 -60.13 28.37
C ALA A 427 -2.56 -60.40 29.77
N PRO A 428 -1.73 -60.26 30.81
CA PRO A 428 -2.20 -60.36 32.18
C PRO A 428 -3.22 -59.26 32.45
N ILE A 429 -4.29 -59.61 33.14
CA ILE A 429 -5.31 -58.70 33.64
C ILE A 429 -5.44 -58.85 35.14
N ALA A 430 -5.73 -57.75 35.81
CA ALA A 430 -6.09 -57.74 37.22
C ALA A 430 -7.24 -56.75 37.43
N ASP A 431 -8.19 -57.13 38.28
CA ASP A 431 -9.28 -56.26 38.71
C ASP A 431 -9.33 -56.31 40.24
N ASP A 432 -9.06 -55.19 40.88
CA ASP A 432 -9.12 -55.06 42.34
C ASP A 432 -10.48 -54.55 42.84
N GLY A 433 -11.46 -54.44 41.94
CA GLY A 433 -12.80 -53.91 42.20
C GLY A 433 -12.88 -52.37 42.13
N THR A 434 -11.75 -51.68 42.00
CA THR A 434 -11.68 -50.22 41.82
C THR A 434 -11.03 -49.85 40.48
N SER A 435 -10.00 -50.59 40.08
CA SER A 435 -9.25 -50.41 38.84
C SER A 435 -9.08 -51.75 38.14
N PHE A 436 -9.40 -51.76 36.85
CA PHE A 436 -9.03 -52.84 35.95
C PHE A 436 -7.70 -52.49 35.28
N THR A 437 -6.67 -53.31 35.47
CA THR A 437 -5.39 -53.21 34.76
C THR A 437 -5.25 -54.34 33.77
N LYS A 438 -4.72 -53.99 32.60
CA LYS A 438 -4.34 -54.95 31.55
C LYS A 438 -2.90 -54.64 31.17
N GLY A 439 -2.05 -55.65 31.26
CA GLY A 439 -0.65 -55.59 30.82
C GLY A 439 -0.51 -55.53 29.30
N GLU A 440 0.73 -55.51 28.85
CA GLU A 440 1.03 -55.59 27.41
C GLU A 440 0.67 -56.98 26.87
N TYR A 441 0.32 -57.04 25.59
CA TYR A 441 0.11 -58.33 24.94
C TYR A 441 1.45 -59.00 24.68
N GLU A 442 1.61 -60.20 25.22
CA GLU A 442 2.72 -61.10 24.99
C GLU A 442 2.33 -62.18 23.98
N ALA A 443 3.32 -62.88 23.42
CA ALA A 443 3.03 -64.02 22.57
C ALA A 443 2.26 -65.06 23.39
N ALA A 444 1.20 -65.64 22.82
CA ALA A 444 0.48 -66.72 23.49
C ALA A 444 1.42 -67.92 23.67
N ASP A 445 1.44 -68.51 24.87
CA ASP A 445 2.24 -69.72 25.19
C ASP A 445 1.91 -70.94 24.32
#